data_AF-A0A3N9VM55-F1
#
_entry.id   AF-A0A3N9VM55-F1
#
_cell.length_a   1.000
_cell.length_b   1.000
_cell.length_c   1.000
_cell.angle_alpha   90.00
_cell.angle_beta   90.00
_cell.angle_gamma   90.00
#
_symmetry.space_group_name_H-M   'P 1'
#
loop_
_entity.id
_entity.type
_entity.pdbx_description
1 polymer ?
#
loop_
_entity_poly.entity_id
_entity_poly.type
_entity_poly.pdbx_seq_one_letter_code
_entity_poly.pdbx_strand_id
1 'polypeptide(L)'
;MTEYNVAIPAVPNDYNIQPERIGAARGRVTPSEAGVYKALRDSFEQFEAELDTGHEIAIRLASFGKEVDFRPEKIGFTVPSLITFIGVTDFGERVQLVQHVSQLSYMLRAVKKLHDQPTRIAFYR
;
A
#
# COMPACT_ATOMS: atom_id res chain seq x y z
N MET A 1 26.15 14.77 -15.81
CA MET A 1 25.62 13.45 -15.39
C MET A 1 26.09 13.24 -13.97
N THR A 2 25.18 13.19 -13.01
CA THR A 2 25.52 12.99 -11.59
C THR A 2 24.92 11.65 -11.18
N GLU A 3 25.78 10.68 -10.88
CA GLU A 3 25.36 9.37 -10.36
C GLU A 3 25.03 9.48 -8.87
N TYR A 4 23.89 8.94 -8.47
CA TYR A 4 23.50 8.85 -7.07
C TYR A 4 23.66 7.40 -6.59
N ASN A 5 24.63 7.18 -5.69
CA ASN A 5 24.73 5.97 -4.88
C ASN A 5 23.84 6.10 -3.66
N VAL A 6 22.83 5.23 -3.52
CA VAL A 6 22.02 5.13 -2.30
C VAL A 6 22.53 3.96 -1.48
N ALA A 7 23.15 4.26 -0.34
CA ALA A 7 23.47 3.26 0.68
C ALA A 7 22.16 2.80 1.35
N ILE A 8 21.90 1.50 1.34
CA ILE A 8 20.78 0.90 2.07
C ILE A 8 21.22 0.74 3.53
N PRO A 9 20.53 1.34 4.53
CA PRO A 9 20.83 1.07 5.93
C PRO A 9 20.43 -0.37 6.30
N ALA A 10 21.25 -1.01 7.11
CA ALA A 10 21.07 -2.39 7.56
C ALA A 10 19.71 -2.57 8.26
N VAL A 11 18.88 -3.46 7.72
CA VAL A 11 17.64 -3.93 8.35
C VAL A 11 17.98 -4.82 9.55
N PRO A 12 17.36 -4.61 10.74
CA PRO A 12 17.53 -5.49 11.90
C PRO A 12 17.03 -6.91 11.63
N ASN A 13 17.71 -7.87 12.23
CA ASN A 13 17.77 -9.29 11.86
C ASN A 13 16.61 -10.14 12.41
N ASP A 14 15.47 -9.53 12.71
CA ASP A 14 14.50 -10.12 13.66
C ASP A 14 13.26 -10.72 12.98
N TYR A 15 13.12 -10.52 11.67
CA TYR A 15 12.09 -11.19 10.87
C TYR A 15 12.65 -12.51 10.34
N ASN A 16 12.40 -13.59 11.08
CA ASN A 16 12.72 -14.95 10.67
C ASN A 16 11.85 -15.41 9.49
N ILE A 17 12.10 -14.85 8.30
CA ILE A 17 11.57 -15.31 7.03
C ILE A 17 12.42 -16.52 6.63
N GLN A 18 11.86 -17.73 6.71
CA GLN A 18 12.56 -18.93 6.24
C GLN A 18 12.86 -18.79 4.73
N PRO A 19 14.13 -18.74 4.31
CA PRO A 19 14.52 -18.47 2.94
C PRO A 19 14.57 -19.78 2.14
N GLU A 20 13.47 -20.51 2.08
CA GLU A 20 13.43 -21.79 1.39
C GLU A 20 12.52 -21.63 0.15
N ARG A 21 13.15 -21.56 -1.03
CA ARG A 21 12.58 -21.66 -2.40
C ARG A 21 12.40 -20.38 -3.25
N ILE A 22 13.24 -19.36 -3.08
CA ILE A 22 13.59 -18.50 -4.24
C ILE A 22 14.91 -19.00 -4.83
N GLY A 23 14.78 -19.90 -5.80
CA GLY A 23 15.90 -20.37 -6.62
C GLY A 23 16.66 -19.18 -7.21
N ALA A 24 17.99 -19.25 -7.11
CA ALA A 24 18.93 -18.21 -7.47
C ALA A 24 18.63 -17.55 -8.82
N ALA A 25 18.16 -16.30 -8.78
CA ALA A 25 18.30 -15.36 -9.87
C ALA A 25 19.05 -14.13 -9.34
N ARG A 26 20.38 -14.12 -9.52
CA ARG A 26 21.20 -12.91 -9.41
C ARG A 26 20.88 -11.97 -10.57
N GLY A 27 19.67 -11.44 -10.58
CA GLY A 27 19.19 -10.42 -11.50
C GLY A 27 18.33 -9.47 -10.70
N ARG A 28 18.49 -8.16 -10.95
CA ARG A 28 17.65 -7.13 -10.35
C ARG A 28 16.20 -7.46 -10.73
N VAL A 29 15.41 -8.01 -9.80
CA VAL A 29 13.99 -8.28 -10.03
C VAL A 29 13.32 -6.91 -10.09
N THR A 30 13.14 -6.37 -11.29
CA THR A 30 12.24 -5.24 -11.51
C THR A 30 10.84 -5.74 -11.18
N PRO A 31 10.17 -5.18 -10.16
CA PRO A 31 8.81 -5.59 -9.82
C PRO A 31 7.94 -5.42 -11.08
N SER A 32 7.33 -6.52 -11.53
CA SER A 32 6.36 -6.43 -12.62
C SER A 32 5.11 -5.70 -12.11
N GLU A 33 4.43 -5.00 -13.01
CA GLU A 33 3.17 -4.29 -12.73
C GLU A 33 2.14 -5.21 -12.04
N ALA A 34 2.02 -6.44 -12.55
CA ALA A 34 1.16 -7.46 -11.97
C ALA A 34 1.62 -7.91 -10.58
N GLY A 35 2.94 -7.97 -10.35
CA GLY A 35 3.51 -8.27 -9.04
C GLY A 35 3.23 -7.19 -8.01
N VAL A 36 3.37 -5.91 -8.36
CA VAL A 36 3.09 -4.80 -7.43
C VAL A 36 1.61 -4.73 -7.08
N TYR A 37 0.73 -4.85 -8.08
CA TYR A 37 -0.71 -4.86 -7.83
C TYR A 37 -1.12 -6.02 -6.91
N LYS A 38 -0.57 -7.22 -7.16
CA LYS A 38 -0.85 -8.39 -6.32
C LYS A 38 -0.34 -8.18 -4.90
N ALA A 39 0.92 -7.75 -4.73
CA ALA A 39 1.50 -7.51 -3.42
C ALA A 39 0.74 -6.45 -2.62
N LEU A 40 0.27 -5.38 -3.28
CA LEU A 40 -0.57 -4.37 -2.66
C LEU A 40 -1.88 -4.99 -2.18
N ARG A 41 -2.63 -5.69 -3.04
CA ARG A 41 -3.88 -6.34 -2.65
C ARG A 41 -3.68 -7.32 -1.49
N ASP A 42 -2.69 -8.21 -1.61
CA ASP A 42 -2.37 -9.20 -0.57
C ASP A 42 -2.10 -8.50 0.78
N SER A 43 -1.41 -7.34 0.79
CA SER A 43 -1.14 -6.58 2.02
C SER A 43 -2.40 -6.01 2.68
N PHE A 44 -3.38 -5.57 1.89
CA PHE A 44 -4.67 -5.08 2.41
C PHE A 44 -5.50 -6.23 2.96
N GLU A 45 -5.60 -7.34 2.22
CA GLU A 45 -6.36 -8.51 2.63
C GLU A 45 -5.81 -9.14 3.91
N GLN A 46 -4.47 -9.25 4.02
CA GLN A 46 -3.82 -9.76 5.23
C GLN A 46 -4.08 -8.86 6.44
N PHE A 47 -3.95 -7.53 6.28
CA PHE A 47 -4.20 -6.59 7.36
C PHE A 47 -5.69 -6.58 7.78
N GLU A 48 -6.62 -6.62 6.82
CA GLU A 48 -8.06 -6.68 7.10
C GLU A 48 -8.43 -7.94 7.91
N ALA A 49 -7.79 -9.07 7.62
CA ALA A 49 -8.04 -10.34 8.30
C ALA A 49 -7.64 -10.33 9.79
N GLU A 50 -6.76 -9.42 10.20
CA GLU A 50 -6.30 -9.27 11.58
C GLU A 50 -7.17 -8.30 12.41
N LEU A 51 -8.12 -7.59 11.77
CA LEU A 51 -8.99 -6.61 12.45
C LEU A 51 -10.16 -7.25 13.19
N ASP A 52 -10.53 -6.65 14.33
CA ASP A 52 -11.77 -6.96 15.03
C ASP A 52 -13.00 -6.31 14.37
N THR A 53 -14.20 -6.68 14.84
CA THR A 53 -15.46 -6.19 14.31
C THR A 53 -15.77 -4.71 14.63
N GLY A 54 -14.93 -4.01 15.38
CA GLY A 54 -15.05 -2.59 15.70
C GLY A 54 -14.18 -1.67 14.83
N HIS A 55 -13.27 -2.24 14.03
CA HIS A 55 -12.29 -1.47 13.26
C HIS A 55 -12.42 -1.66 11.73
N GLU A 56 -11.94 -0.67 10.99
CA GLU A 56 -11.75 -0.71 9.54
C GLU A 56 -10.40 -0.09 9.14
N ILE A 57 -10.05 -0.23 7.87
CA ILE A 57 -8.78 0.25 7.33
C ILE A 57 -8.90 1.74 6.97
N ALA A 58 -7.91 2.52 7.42
CA ALA A 58 -7.55 3.80 6.84
C ALA A 58 -6.13 3.73 6.25
N ILE A 59 -5.89 4.50 5.19
CA ILE A 59 -4.55 4.63 4.59
C ILE A 59 -4.00 6.01 4.96
N ARG A 60 -2.76 6.03 5.45
CA ARG A 60 -1.92 7.22 5.49
C ARG A 60 -0.95 7.19 4.33
N LEU A 61 -0.97 8.24 3.52
CA LEU A 61 -0.03 8.41 2.41
C LEU A 61 1.03 9.44 2.76
N ALA A 62 2.30 9.04 2.66
CA ALA A 62 3.44 9.92 2.88
C ALA A 62 3.83 10.54 1.54
N SER A 63 3.54 11.82 1.33
CA SER A 63 4.05 12.59 0.20
C SER A 63 4.68 13.89 0.69
N PHE A 64 5.86 14.22 0.15
CA PHE A 64 6.72 15.40 0.41
C PHE A 64 6.11 16.52 1.29
N GLY A 65 5.99 16.27 2.60
CA GLY A 65 5.61 17.26 3.61
C GLY A 65 4.12 17.37 4.00
N LYS A 66 3.20 16.59 3.41
CA LYS A 66 1.80 16.51 3.89
C LYS A 66 1.33 15.05 3.93
N GLU A 67 1.07 14.57 5.14
CA GLU A 67 0.37 13.31 5.38
C GLU A 67 -1.13 13.52 5.17
N VAL A 68 -1.76 12.64 4.39
CA VAL A 68 -3.22 12.63 4.23
C VAL A 68 -3.72 11.25 4.65
N ASP A 69 -4.68 11.26 5.57
CA ASP A 69 -5.39 10.07 6.04
C ASP A 69 -6.78 10.05 5.42
N PHE A 70 -7.17 8.92 4.84
CA PHE A 70 -8.54 8.70 4.40
C PHE A 70 -8.89 7.20 4.41
N ARG A 71 -10.19 6.90 4.37
CA ARG A 71 -10.72 5.55 4.22
C ARG A 71 -10.84 5.21 2.73
N PRO A 72 -10.10 4.22 2.22
CA PRO A 72 -10.19 3.81 0.83
C PRO A 72 -11.52 3.12 0.54
N GLU A 73 -12.16 3.50 -0.57
CA GLU A 73 -13.31 2.80 -1.14
C GLU A 73 -12.89 2.00 -2.38
N LYS A 74 -11.99 2.55 -3.19
CA LYS A 74 -11.50 1.92 -4.41
C LYS A 74 -10.01 2.12 -4.61
N ILE A 75 -9.34 1.10 -5.11
CA ILE A 75 -7.93 1.15 -5.51
C ILE A 75 -7.80 0.65 -6.95
N GLY A 76 -7.26 1.49 -7.81
CA GLY A 76 -7.04 1.23 -9.22
C GLY A 76 -5.57 1.16 -9.59
N PHE A 77 -5.24 0.34 -10.59
CA PHE A 77 -3.92 0.32 -11.20
C PHE A 77 -4.04 0.64 -12.69
N THR A 78 -3.45 1.76 -13.13
CA THR A 78 -3.42 2.16 -14.53
C THR A 78 -2.03 1.93 -15.10
N VAL A 79 -1.97 1.13 -16.16
CA VAL A 79 -0.73 0.82 -16.86
C VAL A 79 -0.08 2.06 -17.49
N PRO A 80 1.25 2.18 -17.47
CA PRO A 80 2.21 1.19 -16.95
C PRO A 80 2.54 1.34 -15.46
N SER A 81 2.16 2.43 -14.77
CA SER A 81 2.80 2.72 -13.49
C SER A 81 2.04 3.60 -12.50
N LEU A 82 0.74 3.81 -12.70
CA LEU A 82 -0.06 4.64 -11.79
C LEU A 82 -0.93 3.79 -10.87
N ILE A 83 -0.96 4.16 -9.60
CA ILE A 83 -1.93 3.68 -8.61
C ILE A 83 -2.85 4.82 -8.26
N THR A 84 -4.15 4.55 -8.25
CA THR A 84 -5.19 5.51 -7.85
C THR A 84 -5.89 5.02 -6.61
N PHE A 85 -5.91 5.82 -5.56
CA PHE A 85 -6.68 5.60 -4.35
C PHE A 85 -7.87 6.55 -4.34
N ILE A 86 -9.07 6.03 -4.17
CA ILE A 86 -10.32 6.80 -4.08
C ILE A 86 -10.95 6.48 -2.74
N GLY A 87 -11.43 7.50 -2.04
CA GLY A 87 -12.06 7.31 -0.74
C GLY A 87 -12.63 8.57 -0.13
N VAL A 88 -12.78 8.55 1.19
CA VAL A 88 -13.37 9.65 1.97
C VAL A 88 -12.51 10.01 3.17
N THR A 89 -12.37 11.32 3.44
CA THR A 89 -11.70 11.82 4.66
C THR A 89 -12.57 11.58 5.90
N ASP A 90 -12.01 11.81 7.08
CA ASP A 90 -12.78 11.82 8.34
C ASP A 90 -13.92 12.85 8.35
N PHE A 91 -13.84 13.88 7.49
CA PHE A 91 -14.87 14.92 7.35
C PHE A 91 -15.93 14.58 6.27
N GLY A 92 -15.83 13.39 5.66
CA GLY A 92 -16.76 12.93 4.60
C GLY A 92 -16.46 13.52 3.22
N GLU A 93 -15.33 14.19 3.04
CA GLU A 93 -14.94 14.75 1.74
C GLU A 93 -14.41 13.63 0.83
N ARG A 94 -14.89 13.58 -0.41
CA ARG A 94 -14.36 12.65 -1.42
C ARG A 94 -12.95 13.06 -1.81
N VAL A 95 -12.03 12.09 -1.79
CA VAL A 95 -10.64 12.28 -2.18
C VAL A 95 -10.22 11.26 -3.22
N GLN A 96 -9.33 11.70 -4.10
CA GLN A 96 -8.65 10.85 -5.06
C GLN A 96 -7.17 11.21 -5.07
N LEU A 97 -6.30 10.22 -4.84
CA LEU A 97 -4.86 10.36 -4.94
C LEU A 97 -4.33 9.47 -6.06
N VAL A 98 -3.54 10.04 -6.96
CA VAL A 98 -2.86 9.32 -8.05
C VAL A 98 -1.35 9.40 -7.80
N GLN A 99 -0.67 8.26 -7.75
CA GLN A 99 0.78 8.19 -7.54
C GLN A 99 1.47 7.25 -8.52
N HIS A 100 2.71 7.56 -8.85
CA HIS A 100 3.58 6.61 -9.54
C HIS A 100 3.99 5.48 -8.58
N VAL A 101 3.97 4.24 -9.06
CA VAL A 101 4.27 3.04 -8.27
C VAL A 101 5.64 3.09 -7.58
N SER A 102 6.63 3.73 -8.20
CA SER A 102 7.99 3.86 -7.62
C SER A 102 8.08 4.85 -6.46
N GLN A 103 7.05 5.67 -6.24
CA GLN A 103 6.98 6.68 -5.18
C GLN A 103 6.03 6.25 -4.06
N LEU A 104 5.53 5.02 -4.13
CA LEU A 104 4.51 4.54 -3.24
C LEU A 104 5.08 4.32 -1.83
N SER A 105 4.58 5.09 -0.87
CA SER A 105 4.81 4.91 0.55
C SER A 105 3.49 5.11 1.29
N TYR A 106 2.98 4.03 1.88
CA TYR A 106 1.72 4.04 2.62
C TYR A 106 1.86 3.29 3.94
N MET A 107 1.03 3.69 4.90
CA MET A 107 0.84 2.97 6.15
C MET A 107 -0.65 2.67 6.31
N LEU A 108 -0.97 1.42 6.62
CA LEU A 108 -2.31 1.01 6.99
C LEU A 108 -2.53 1.28 8.48
N ARG A 109 -3.68 1.85 8.82
CA ARG A 109 -4.07 2.13 10.20
C ARG A 109 -5.43 1.48 10.47
N ALA A 110 -5.54 0.83 11.62
CA ALA A 110 -6.84 0.43 12.16
C ALA A 110 -7.51 1.66 12.77
N VAL A 111 -8.71 1.99 12.27
CA VAL A 111 -9.53 3.09 12.80
C VAL A 111 -10.91 2.59 13.13
N LYS A 112 -11.63 3.29 14.03
CA LYS A 112 -13.02 2.96 14.34
C LYS A 112 -13.88 3.09 13.07
N LYS A 113 -14.84 2.17 12.94
CA LYS A 113 -15.82 2.21 11.85
C LYS A 113 -16.65 3.50 11.90
N LEU A 114 -16.87 4.12 10.74
CA LEU A 114 -17.81 5.24 10.60
C LEU A 114 -19.28 4.79 10.56
N HIS A 115 -19.52 3.55 10.13
CA HIS A 115 -20.85 2.97 9.94
C HIS A 115 -20.93 1.59 10.60
N ASP A 116 -22.15 1.08 10.79
CA ASP A 116 -22.38 -0.25 11.38
C ASP A 116 -21.66 -1.37 10.61
N GLN A 117 -21.45 -1.18 9.30
CA GLN A 117 -20.69 -2.10 8.47
C GLN A 117 -19.36 -1.48 8.04
N PRO A 118 -18.26 -2.26 8.08
CA PRO A 118 -16.96 -1.80 7.58
C PRO A 118 -17.01 -1.58 6.06
N THR A 119 -16.28 -0.56 5.61
CA THR A 119 -16.18 -0.25 4.18
C THR A 119 -15.38 -1.33 3.45
N ARG A 120 -16.01 -1.98 2.46
CA ARG A 120 -15.33 -2.95 1.59
C ARG A 120 -14.52 -2.22 0.52
N ILE A 121 -13.23 -2.53 0.41
CA ILE A 121 -12.33 -1.91 -0.58
C ILE A 121 -12.46 -2.66 -1.91
N ALA A 122 -12.80 -1.96 -2.98
CA ALA A 122 -12.84 -2.52 -4.32
C ALA A 122 -11.49 -2.34 -5.04
N PHE A 123 -10.99 -3.40 -5.69
CA PHE A 123 -9.77 -3.34 -6.51
C PHE A 123 -10.11 -3.46 -7.99
N TYR A 124 -9.57 -2.57 -8.83
CA TYR A 124 -9.75 -2.61 -10.29
C TYR A 124 -8.41 -2.43 -11.04
N ARG A 125 -8.42 -2.80 -12.32
CA ARG A 125 -7.35 -2.58 -13.29
C ARG A 125 -7.89 -1.75 -14.45
#